data_AF-A0A4Y9Z265-F1
#
_entry.id   AF-A0A4Y9Z265-F1
#
_cell.length_a   1.000
_cell.length_b   1.000
_cell.length_c   1.000
_cell.angle_alpha   90.00
_cell.angle_beta   90.00
_cell.angle_gamma   90.00
#
_symmetry.space_group_name_H-M   'P 1'
#
loop_
_entity.id
_entity.type
_entity.pdbx_description
1 polymer ?
#
loop_
_entity_poly.entity_id
_entity_poly.type
_entity_poly.pdbx_seq_one_letter_code
_entity_poly.pdbx_strand_id
1 'polypeptide(L)'
;MTSNEGSPTAQISKPTAWKPRWRTDPTARPSVSLYAHKEIGARLKAETTHTFTLPSSSEEDPSPTKFVCIFNHLKANPQAPGELWTRHHLDLLDLNLASERPEDPLPMFSETFKGGGASYEFAGWYEIESWELVKGGSAKLKKFIQEREESKSVKSAQTWAHALASDWATVKLRKAPEDVAKRLGDPMRRVETASTSVS
;
A
#
# COMPACT_ATOMS: atom_id res chain seq x y z
N MET A 1 -36.19 -67.43 3.75
CA MET A 1 -37.09 -66.27 3.68
C MET A 1 -36.52 -65.21 4.61
N THR A 2 -35.50 -64.46 4.18
CA THR A 2 -35.60 -63.10 3.58
C THR A 2 -36.40 -62.13 4.45
N SER A 3 -35.70 -61.27 5.19
CA SER A 3 -36.07 -59.86 5.38
C SER A 3 -34.79 -59.06 5.56
N ASN A 4 -34.48 -58.30 4.52
CA ASN A 4 -33.46 -57.27 4.45
C ASN A 4 -34.21 -55.91 4.46
N GLU A 5 -33.46 -54.82 4.68
CA GLU A 5 -33.88 -53.40 4.55
C GLU A 5 -34.61 -52.77 5.75
N GLY A 6 -34.28 -51.56 6.20
CA GLY A 6 -33.37 -50.56 5.66
C GLY A 6 -32.91 -49.58 6.73
N SER A 7 -31.63 -49.22 6.68
CA SER A 7 -31.07 -48.09 7.44
C SER A 7 -31.47 -46.78 6.75
N PRO A 8 -31.94 -45.76 7.46
CA PRO A 8 -32.23 -44.46 6.86
C PRO A 8 -30.91 -43.82 6.42
N THR A 9 -30.73 -43.65 5.11
CA THR A 9 -29.63 -42.88 4.55
C THR A 9 -29.86 -41.42 4.92
N ALA A 10 -29.14 -40.93 5.93
CA ALA A 10 -29.09 -39.51 6.21
C ALA A 10 -28.50 -38.80 4.98
N GLN A 11 -29.35 -38.07 4.24
CA GLN A 11 -28.90 -37.19 3.19
C GLN A 11 -28.07 -36.07 3.82
N ILE A 12 -26.75 -36.23 3.78
CA ILE A 12 -25.81 -35.17 4.08
C ILE A 12 -25.97 -34.13 2.97
N SER A 13 -26.81 -33.12 3.22
CA SER A 13 -26.90 -31.95 2.36
C SER A 13 -25.51 -31.34 2.25
N LYS A 14 -25.03 -31.12 1.02
CA LYS A 14 -23.77 -30.43 0.74
C LYS A 14 -23.73 -29.16 1.59
N PRO A 15 -22.63 -28.87 2.32
CA PRO A 15 -22.55 -27.64 3.09
C PRO A 15 -22.82 -26.47 2.15
N THR A 16 -23.79 -25.65 2.52
CA THR A 16 -24.15 -24.42 1.81
C THR A 16 -22.85 -23.70 1.49
N ALA A 17 -22.57 -23.49 0.19
CA ALA A 17 -21.36 -22.83 -0.25
C ALA A 17 -21.18 -21.56 0.59
N TRP A 18 -20.08 -21.47 1.31
CA TRP A 18 -19.81 -20.35 2.20
C TRP A 18 -19.96 -19.05 1.39
N LYS A 19 -20.94 -18.22 1.76
CA LYS A 19 -21.14 -16.90 1.18
C LYS A 19 -20.60 -15.89 2.19
N PRO A 20 -19.62 -15.04 1.82
CA PRO A 20 -19.10 -14.03 2.73
C PRO A 20 -20.20 -13.04 3.11
N ARG A 21 -20.21 -12.62 4.39
CA ARG A 21 -21.28 -11.84 5.03
C ARG A 21 -21.65 -10.53 4.29
N TRP A 22 -20.69 -9.89 3.62
CA TRP A 22 -20.92 -8.68 2.80
C TRP A 22 -21.84 -8.92 1.59
N ARG A 23 -22.04 -10.16 1.15
CA ARG A 23 -23.02 -10.51 0.11
C ARG A 23 -24.42 -10.78 0.64
N THR A 24 -24.59 -10.97 1.94
CA THR A 24 -25.86 -11.39 2.56
C THR A 24 -26.43 -10.37 3.55
N ASP A 25 -25.63 -9.37 3.94
CA ASP A 25 -26.00 -8.36 4.91
C ASP A 25 -25.67 -6.96 4.33
N PRO A 26 -26.68 -6.13 4.02
CA PRO A 26 -26.48 -4.79 3.47
C PRO A 26 -25.80 -3.81 4.45
N THR A 27 -25.66 -4.18 5.72
CA THR A 27 -24.90 -3.42 6.73
C THR A 27 -23.47 -3.93 6.91
N ALA A 28 -23.13 -5.08 6.33
CA ALA A 28 -21.79 -5.65 6.42
C ALA A 28 -20.82 -4.87 5.53
N ARG A 29 -20.12 -3.93 6.16
CA ARG A 29 -18.97 -3.25 5.56
C ARG A 29 -17.86 -4.28 5.29
N PRO A 30 -17.15 -4.21 4.15
CA PRO A 30 -15.89 -4.93 4.00
C PRO A 30 -15.01 -4.60 5.20
N SER A 31 -14.39 -5.61 5.83
CA SER A 31 -13.49 -5.39 6.97
C SER A 31 -12.26 -4.53 6.60
N VAL A 32 -12.03 -4.33 5.30
CA VAL A 32 -10.96 -3.52 4.71
C VAL A 32 -11.55 -2.76 3.51
N SER A 33 -11.38 -1.44 3.50
CA SER A 33 -11.70 -0.63 2.31
C SER A 33 -10.53 -0.75 1.33
N LEU A 34 -10.82 -1.12 0.09
CA LEU A 34 -9.85 -1.22 -0.98
C LEU A 34 -10.03 -0.04 -1.93
N TYR A 35 -8.92 0.57 -2.32
CA TYR A 35 -8.87 1.76 -3.16
C TYR A 35 -8.08 1.46 -4.43
N ALA A 36 -8.56 1.98 -5.55
CA ALA A 36 -7.78 2.01 -6.78
C ALA A 36 -6.70 3.10 -6.70
N HIS A 37 -5.60 2.84 -7.39
CA HIS A 37 -4.48 3.78 -7.51
C HIS A 37 -4.90 5.20 -7.91
N LYS A 38 -5.80 5.32 -8.89
CA LYS A 38 -6.34 6.59 -9.38
C LYS A 38 -7.18 7.33 -8.34
N GLU A 39 -7.89 6.61 -7.48
CA GLU A 39 -8.73 7.20 -6.42
C GLU A 39 -7.86 7.83 -5.35
N ILE A 40 -6.78 7.15 -4.95
CA ILE A 40 -5.80 7.68 -3.99
C ILE A 40 -5.13 8.93 -4.57
N GLY A 41 -4.64 8.87 -5.82
CA GLY A 41 -4.02 10.00 -6.51
C GLY A 41 -4.95 11.22 -6.58
N ALA A 42 -6.21 11.03 -6.97
CA ALA A 42 -7.18 12.12 -7.03
C ALA A 42 -7.50 12.71 -5.64
N ARG A 43 -7.62 11.86 -4.61
CA ARG A 43 -7.96 12.29 -3.25
C ARG A 43 -6.83 13.06 -2.58
N LEU A 44 -5.60 12.62 -2.78
CA LEU A 44 -4.41 13.18 -2.15
C LEU A 44 -3.69 14.21 -3.03
N LYS A 45 -4.17 14.43 -4.26
CA LYS A 45 -3.46 15.21 -5.29
C LYS A 45 -2.02 14.72 -5.43
N ALA A 46 -1.84 13.41 -5.55
CA ALA A 46 -0.54 12.78 -5.61
C ALA A 46 -0.30 12.15 -6.99
N GLU A 47 0.94 12.25 -7.46
CA GLU A 47 1.44 11.32 -8.47
C GLU A 47 1.40 9.91 -7.88
N THR A 48 1.17 8.89 -8.71
CA THR A 48 0.91 7.55 -8.18
C THR A 48 1.99 6.55 -8.59
N THR A 49 2.96 6.93 -9.40
CA THR A 49 3.87 5.98 -10.06
C THR A 49 4.97 5.37 -9.18
N HIS A 50 5.18 5.89 -7.98
CA HIS A 50 6.38 5.60 -7.18
C HIS A 50 6.06 5.24 -5.72
N THR A 51 6.99 4.56 -5.06
CA THR A 51 6.86 4.17 -3.65
C THR A 51 6.69 5.35 -2.72
N PHE A 52 7.45 6.43 -2.94
CA PHE A 52 7.25 7.70 -2.27
C PHE A 52 6.73 8.69 -3.30
N THR A 53 5.54 9.23 -3.09
CA THR A 53 4.84 10.02 -4.11
C THR A 53 4.96 11.50 -3.84
N LEU A 54 4.98 12.28 -4.92
CA LEU A 54 4.94 13.73 -4.88
C LEU A 54 3.52 14.24 -5.11
N PRO A 55 3.23 15.49 -4.72
CA PRO A 55 2.04 16.18 -5.20
C PRO A 55 1.99 16.15 -6.72
N SER A 56 0.81 15.92 -7.30
CA SER A 56 0.59 16.13 -8.72
C SER A 56 0.90 17.59 -9.03
N SER A 57 1.87 17.83 -9.91
CA SER A 57 2.26 19.17 -10.33
C SER A 57 1.06 20.00 -10.79
N SER A 58 0.95 21.22 -10.28
CA SER A 58 0.09 22.28 -10.85
C SER A 58 0.99 23.35 -11.47
N GLU A 59 0.45 24.13 -12.41
CA GLU A 59 1.18 25.27 -13.00
C GLU A 59 1.62 26.32 -11.95
N GLU A 60 1.02 26.29 -10.75
CA GLU A 60 1.31 27.23 -9.66
C GLU A 60 2.43 26.79 -8.72
N ASP A 61 2.80 25.51 -8.67
CA ASP A 61 3.90 24.99 -7.84
C ASP A 61 4.74 23.98 -8.63
N PRO A 62 5.72 24.46 -9.42
CA PRO A 62 6.49 23.63 -10.34
C PRO A 62 7.54 22.75 -9.66
N SER A 63 7.69 22.82 -8.33
CA SER A 63 8.76 22.14 -7.60
C SER A 63 8.23 21.50 -6.31
N PRO A 64 7.59 20.32 -6.41
CA PRO A 64 7.17 19.58 -5.23
C PRO A 64 8.36 19.34 -4.29
N THR A 65 8.24 19.81 -3.05
CA THR A 65 9.35 19.81 -2.08
C THR A 65 9.36 18.61 -1.13
N LYS A 66 8.33 17.75 -1.18
CA LYS A 66 8.14 16.68 -0.19
C LYS A 66 7.18 15.58 -0.65
N PHE A 67 7.15 14.48 0.11
CA PHE A 67 6.25 13.36 -0.17
C PHE A 67 4.83 13.61 0.35
N VAL A 68 3.86 12.93 -0.27
CA VAL A 68 2.44 13.02 0.09
C VAL A 68 1.89 11.68 0.57
N CYS A 69 2.32 10.56 -0.02
CA CYS A 69 1.96 9.24 0.46
C CYS A 69 3.03 8.18 0.13
N ILE A 70 2.83 6.99 0.70
CA ILE A 70 3.69 5.82 0.45
C ILE A 70 2.86 4.73 -0.22
N PHE A 71 3.31 4.23 -1.37
CA PHE A 71 2.79 3.00 -1.98
C PHE A 71 3.72 1.83 -1.69
N ASN A 72 3.23 0.89 -0.89
CA ASN A 72 3.93 -0.37 -0.65
C ASN A 72 3.45 -1.43 -1.63
N HIS A 73 4.28 -1.75 -2.63
CA HIS A 73 4.01 -2.81 -3.60
C HIS A 73 4.47 -4.16 -3.03
N LEU A 74 3.54 -5.12 -2.93
CA LEU A 74 3.73 -6.38 -2.19
C LEU A 74 4.94 -7.19 -2.65
N LYS A 75 5.26 -7.13 -3.94
CA LYS A 75 6.36 -7.90 -4.53
C LYS A 75 7.70 -7.18 -4.51
N ALA A 76 7.71 -5.88 -4.28
CA ALA A 76 8.90 -5.04 -4.42
C ALA A 76 9.72 -4.94 -3.12
N ASN A 77 9.04 -4.94 -1.96
CA ASN A 77 9.66 -4.67 -0.66
C ASN A 77 9.49 -5.86 0.30
N PRO A 78 10.48 -6.76 0.41
CA PRO A 78 10.38 -7.96 1.24
C PRO A 78 10.37 -7.67 2.74
N GLN A 79 10.82 -6.48 3.16
CA GLN A 79 10.92 -6.06 4.57
C GLN A 79 9.89 -4.99 4.95
N ALA A 80 8.88 -4.77 4.10
CA ALA A 80 7.79 -3.86 4.41
C ALA A 80 6.99 -4.34 5.65
N PRO A 81 6.40 -3.42 6.45
CA PRO A 81 6.39 -1.97 6.25
C PRO A 81 7.59 -1.24 6.88
N GLY A 82 8.48 -1.94 7.61
CA GLY A 82 9.56 -1.31 8.40
C GLY A 82 10.75 -0.83 7.56
N GLU A 83 10.99 -1.43 6.40
CA GLU A 83 11.99 -0.97 5.44
C GLU A 83 11.43 -1.04 4.02
N LEU A 84 11.54 0.06 3.28
CA LEU A 84 11.20 0.14 1.86
C LEU A 84 12.42 0.50 1.03
N TRP A 85 12.43 0.06 -0.21
CA TRP A 85 13.46 0.34 -1.19
C TRP A 85 12.89 1.23 -2.29
N THR A 86 13.59 2.31 -2.62
CA THR A 86 13.24 3.20 -3.72
C THR A 86 14.48 3.59 -4.52
N ARG A 87 14.29 3.91 -5.79
CA ARG A 87 15.30 4.55 -6.65
C ARG A 87 14.87 5.94 -7.13
N HIS A 88 13.71 6.39 -6.67
CA HIS A 88 13.05 7.61 -7.10
C HIS A 88 13.09 8.62 -5.95
N HIS A 89 13.25 9.90 -6.30
CA HIS A 89 13.21 11.05 -5.39
C HIS A 89 14.20 10.95 -4.22
N LEU A 90 15.40 10.43 -4.48
CA LEU A 90 16.43 10.26 -3.44
C LEU A 90 16.85 11.59 -2.82
N ASP A 91 16.85 12.65 -3.62
CA ASP A 91 17.13 14.04 -3.26
C ASP A 91 16.12 14.63 -2.26
N LEU A 92 14.91 14.07 -2.19
CA LEU A 92 13.85 14.56 -1.31
C LEU A 92 13.80 13.82 0.04
N LEU A 93 14.58 12.75 0.23
CA LEU A 93 14.59 11.99 1.47
C LEU A 93 15.09 12.83 2.66
N ASP A 94 16.17 13.60 2.47
CA ASP A 94 16.70 14.49 3.50
C ASP A 94 15.74 15.65 3.82
N LEU A 95 15.06 16.18 2.81
CA LEU A 95 14.07 17.25 2.99
C LEU A 95 12.86 16.79 3.82
N ASN A 96 12.43 15.54 3.64
CA ASN A 96 11.36 14.98 4.46
C ASN A 96 11.83 14.73 5.91
N LEU A 97 13.06 14.27 6.12
CA LEU A 97 13.62 14.09 7.47
C LEU A 97 13.80 15.42 8.23
N ALA A 98 14.08 16.51 7.52
CA ALA A 98 14.26 17.83 8.12
C ALA A 98 12.94 18.59 8.37
N SER A 99 11.78 18.00 8.05
CA SER A 99 10.46 18.62 8.22
C SER A 99 10.04 18.62 9.69
N GLU A 100 9.89 19.80 10.30
CA GLU A 100 9.34 19.95 11.66
C GLU A 100 7.83 20.19 11.59
N ARG A 101 6.97 19.15 11.55
CA ARG A 101 5.51 19.37 11.51
C ARG A 101 4.67 18.44 12.42
N PRO A 102 3.50 18.91 12.87
CA PRO A 102 2.52 18.10 13.59
C PRO A 102 1.70 17.12 12.72
N GLU A 103 1.91 17.10 11.39
CA GLU A 103 1.25 16.25 10.39
C GLU A 103 2.26 15.43 9.57
N ASP A 104 3.45 15.18 10.13
CA ASP A 104 4.58 14.64 9.38
C ASP A 104 4.57 13.13 9.05
N PRO A 105 3.68 12.26 9.56
CA PRO A 105 3.61 10.92 9.02
C PRO A 105 2.91 10.93 7.66
N LEU A 106 3.38 10.07 6.76
CA LEU A 106 2.81 9.81 5.45
C LEU A 106 1.78 8.67 5.53
N PRO A 107 0.63 8.78 4.84
CA PRO A 107 -0.29 7.68 4.73
C PRO A 107 0.31 6.61 3.82
N MET A 108 0.37 5.37 4.31
CA MET A 108 0.83 4.22 3.55
C MET A 108 -0.36 3.45 2.98
N PHE A 109 -0.28 3.13 1.70
CA PHE A 109 -1.21 2.27 0.99
C PHE A 109 -0.49 1.00 0.55
N SER A 110 -0.90 -0.13 1.13
CA SER A 110 -0.32 -1.43 0.81
C SER A 110 -1.13 -2.12 -0.28
N GLU A 111 -0.46 -2.59 -1.32
CA GLU A 111 -1.08 -3.39 -2.36
C GLU A 111 -1.68 -4.68 -1.77
N THR A 112 -2.77 -5.17 -2.35
CA THR A 112 -3.45 -6.41 -1.97
C THR A 112 -3.80 -7.21 -3.23
N PHE A 113 -3.78 -8.55 -3.14
CA PHE A 113 -4.13 -9.44 -4.27
C PHE A 113 -5.64 -9.63 -4.49
N LYS A 114 -6.50 -8.89 -3.76
CA LYS A 114 -7.95 -9.05 -3.86
C LYS A 114 -8.48 -8.32 -5.10
N GLY A 115 -8.74 -9.06 -6.18
CA GLY A 115 -9.66 -8.62 -7.24
C GLY A 115 -9.09 -8.26 -8.61
N GLY A 116 -8.15 -9.03 -9.17
CA GLY A 116 -7.81 -8.95 -10.59
C GLY A 116 -7.08 -7.68 -11.06
N GLY A 117 -6.74 -6.77 -10.14
CA GLY A 117 -5.94 -5.57 -10.34
C GLY A 117 -5.27 -5.14 -9.04
N ALA A 118 -4.36 -4.15 -9.10
CA ALA A 118 -3.69 -3.61 -7.92
C ALA A 118 -4.69 -2.81 -7.07
N SER A 119 -5.23 -3.46 -6.05
CA SER A 119 -6.14 -2.87 -5.05
C SER A 119 -5.32 -2.53 -3.80
N TYR A 120 -5.43 -1.31 -3.30
CA TYR A 120 -4.63 -0.86 -2.16
C TYR A 120 -5.50 -0.71 -0.91
N GLU A 121 -4.95 -1.07 0.25
CA GLU A 121 -5.55 -0.80 1.56
C GLU A 121 -4.77 0.29 2.29
N PHE A 122 -5.47 1.14 3.04
CA PHE A 122 -4.81 2.08 3.94
C PHE A 122 -4.17 1.31 5.11
N ALA A 123 -2.84 1.27 5.15
CA ALA A 123 -2.05 0.50 6.12
C ALA A 123 -1.66 1.30 7.38
N GLY A 124 -2.06 2.58 7.43
CA GLY A 124 -1.80 3.51 8.53
C GLY A 124 -0.84 4.63 8.15
N TRP A 125 -0.48 5.40 9.17
CA TRP A 125 0.42 6.54 9.08
C TRP A 125 1.85 6.13 9.48
N TYR A 126 2.85 6.53 8.69
CA TYR A 126 4.26 6.15 8.88
C TYR A 126 5.20 7.33 8.73
N GLU A 127 6.23 7.37 9.54
CA GLU A 127 7.28 8.37 9.51
C GLU A 127 8.54 7.76 8.89
N ILE A 128 9.29 8.57 8.14
CA ILE A 128 10.64 8.21 7.71
C ILE A 128 11.56 8.41 8.91
N GLU A 129 12.19 7.34 9.39
CA GLU A 129 13.11 7.40 10.53
C GLU A 129 14.53 7.71 10.06
N SER A 130 14.95 7.06 8.98
CA SER A 130 16.27 7.24 8.38
C SER A 130 16.28 6.65 6.97
N TRP A 131 17.30 7.01 6.20
CA TRP A 131 17.57 6.36 4.92
C TRP A 131 19.08 6.17 4.71
N GLU A 132 19.44 5.23 3.85
CA GLU A 132 20.82 4.96 3.46
C GLU A 132 20.90 4.84 1.94
N LEU A 133 21.84 5.56 1.33
CA LEU A 133 22.14 5.43 -0.09
C LEU A 133 22.87 4.11 -0.37
N VAL A 134 22.29 3.28 -1.23
CA VAL A 134 22.90 2.06 -1.72
C VAL A 134 23.32 2.26 -3.17
N LYS A 135 24.64 2.27 -3.39
CA LYS A 135 25.20 2.50 -4.72
C LYS A 135 24.85 1.41 -5.72
N GLY A 136 24.62 1.83 -6.96
CA GLY A 136 24.48 0.96 -8.12
C GLY A 136 25.63 -0.04 -8.21
N GLY A 137 25.30 -1.27 -8.59
CA GLY A 137 26.26 -2.36 -8.78
C GLY A 137 26.79 -3.00 -7.48
N SER A 138 26.46 -2.44 -6.31
CA SER A 138 26.90 -2.97 -5.01
C SER A 138 26.37 -4.38 -4.73
N ALA A 139 27.10 -5.14 -3.91
CA ALA A 139 26.67 -6.47 -3.49
C ALA A 139 25.34 -6.44 -2.72
N LYS A 140 25.14 -5.42 -1.87
CA LYS A 140 23.89 -5.19 -1.12
C LYS A 140 22.70 -5.02 -2.09
N LEU A 141 22.84 -4.17 -3.11
CA LEU A 141 21.80 -3.95 -4.10
C LEU A 141 21.49 -5.22 -4.92
N LYS A 142 22.54 -5.92 -5.38
CA LYS A 142 22.39 -7.17 -6.14
C LYS A 142 21.60 -8.22 -5.34
N LYS A 143 21.95 -8.40 -4.06
CA LYS A 143 21.25 -9.33 -3.16
C LYS A 143 19.78 -8.94 -3.01
N PHE A 144 19.48 -7.69 -2.66
CA PHE A 144 18.11 -7.20 -2.55
C PHE A 144 17.29 -7.43 -3.83
N ILE A 145 17.85 -7.05 -4.98
CA ILE A 145 17.20 -7.21 -6.27
C ILE A 145 16.96 -8.69 -6.57
N GLN A 146 17.84 -9.62 -6.19
CA GLN A 146 17.63 -11.05 -6.41
C GLN A 146 16.54 -11.64 -5.50
N GLU A 147 16.40 -11.14 -4.27
CA GLU A 147 15.51 -11.70 -3.26
C GLU A 147 14.04 -11.27 -3.42
N ARG A 148 13.76 -10.09 -4.00
CA ARG A 148 12.38 -9.59 -4.13
C ARG A 148 11.55 -10.42 -5.11
N GLU A 149 10.28 -10.67 -4.78
CA GLU A 149 9.35 -11.42 -5.63
C GLU A 149 9.15 -10.79 -7.01
N GLU A 150 9.24 -9.46 -7.09
CA GLU A 150 9.12 -8.72 -8.35
C GLU A 150 10.18 -9.16 -9.38
N SER A 151 11.32 -9.65 -8.92
CA SER A 151 12.44 -10.09 -9.76
C SER A 151 12.23 -11.46 -10.40
N LYS A 152 11.22 -12.22 -9.95
CA LYS A 152 10.83 -13.50 -10.59
C LYS A 152 10.03 -13.30 -11.88
N SER A 153 9.62 -12.06 -12.17
CA SER A 153 8.94 -11.72 -13.43
C SER A 153 9.93 -11.59 -14.60
N VAL A 154 9.47 -11.90 -15.82
CA VAL A 154 10.26 -11.74 -17.03
C VAL A 154 10.50 -10.25 -17.30
N LYS A 155 11.77 -9.86 -17.42
CA LYS A 155 12.20 -8.48 -17.65
C LYS A 155 13.25 -8.44 -18.75
N SER A 156 13.29 -7.34 -19.50
CA SER A 156 14.30 -7.15 -20.54
C SER A 156 15.71 -7.01 -19.92
N ALA A 157 16.75 -7.33 -20.69
CA ALA A 157 18.13 -7.13 -20.27
C ALA A 157 18.41 -5.65 -19.93
N GLN A 158 17.80 -4.71 -20.66
CA GLN A 158 17.91 -3.27 -20.40
C GLN A 158 17.29 -2.88 -19.06
N THR A 159 16.12 -3.45 -18.73
CA THR A 159 15.46 -3.23 -17.43
C THR A 159 16.33 -3.72 -16.27
N TRP A 160 16.98 -4.86 -16.44
CA TRP A 160 17.93 -5.39 -15.45
C TRP A 160 19.17 -4.50 -15.31
N ALA A 161 19.80 -4.14 -16.42
CA ALA A 161 20.97 -3.28 -16.43
C ALA A 161 20.68 -1.95 -15.74
N HIS A 162 19.54 -1.32 -16.06
CA HIS A 162 19.12 -0.08 -15.42
C HIS A 162 18.88 -0.25 -13.91
N ALA A 163 18.14 -1.28 -13.50
CA ALA A 163 17.84 -1.52 -12.08
C ALA A 163 19.10 -1.78 -11.24
N LEU A 164 20.08 -2.50 -11.80
CA LEU A 164 21.34 -2.83 -11.13
C LEU A 164 22.34 -1.68 -11.16
N ALA A 165 22.33 -0.81 -12.17
CA ALA A 165 23.29 0.30 -12.30
C ALA A 165 22.85 1.57 -11.57
N SER A 166 21.55 1.76 -11.35
CA SER A 166 21.03 2.94 -10.63
C SER A 166 21.34 2.88 -9.15
N ASP A 167 21.49 4.05 -8.53
CA ASP A 167 21.50 4.18 -7.07
C ASP A 167 20.08 3.94 -6.50
N TRP A 168 20.03 3.40 -5.30
CA TRP A 168 18.82 3.15 -4.53
C TRP A 168 18.95 3.72 -3.12
N ALA A 169 17.84 3.86 -2.42
CA ALA A 169 17.81 4.08 -0.98
C ALA A 169 17.09 2.95 -0.28
N THR A 170 17.62 2.54 0.87
CA THR A 170 16.87 1.82 1.90
C THR A 170 16.29 2.84 2.86
N VAL A 171 14.98 2.87 3.01
CA VAL A 171 14.27 3.84 3.82
C VAL A 171 13.62 3.09 4.98
N LYS A 172 14.06 3.39 6.21
CA LYS A 172 13.46 2.84 7.43
C LYS A 172 12.25 3.66 7.80
N LEU A 173 11.15 2.96 8.08
CA LEU A 173 9.88 3.54 8.44
C LEU A 173 9.46 3.10 9.83
N ARG A 174 8.86 4.04 10.55
CA ARG A 174 8.26 3.79 11.85
C ARG A 174 6.77 4.10 11.76
N LYS A 175 5.94 3.24 12.35
CA LYS A 175 4.50 3.51 12.44
C LYS A 175 4.27 4.70 13.38
N ALA A 176 3.44 5.65 12.95
CA ALA A 176 3.09 6.79 13.79
C ALA A 176 2.38 6.33 15.08
N PRO A 177 2.54 7.07 16.19
CA PRO A 177 1.81 6.81 17.43
C PRO A 177 0.29 6.72 17.23
N GLU A 178 -0.38 5.89 18.04
CA GLU A 178 -1.81 5.60 17.87
C GLU A 178 -2.70 6.84 18.02
N ASP A 179 -2.35 7.74 18.94
CA ASP A 179 -3.03 9.02 19.16
C ASP A 179 -2.90 9.95 17.94
N VAL A 180 -1.72 10.00 17.31
CA VAL A 180 -1.49 10.73 16.05
C VAL A 180 -2.33 10.11 14.93
N ALA A 181 -2.27 8.78 14.77
CA ALA A 181 -3.04 8.07 13.74
C ALA A 181 -4.55 8.24 13.92
N LYS A 182 -5.07 8.23 15.16
CA LYS A 182 -6.49 8.48 15.46
C LYS A 182 -6.91 9.90 15.08
N ARG A 183 -6.07 10.90 15.38
CA ARG A 183 -6.34 12.31 15.05
C ARG A 183 -6.37 12.55 13.54
N LEU A 184 -5.44 11.94 12.81
CA LEU A 184 -5.36 12.09 11.35
C LEU A 184 -6.43 11.28 10.61
N GLY A 185 -6.90 10.17 11.19
CA GLY A 185 -7.96 9.35 10.61
C GLY A 185 -7.51 8.62 9.34
N ASP A 186 -8.47 8.13 8.57
CA ASP A 186 -8.21 7.53 7.25
C ASP A 186 -8.39 8.63 6.19
N PRO A 187 -7.35 8.98 5.42
CA PRO A 187 -7.42 10.08 4.46
C PRO A 187 -8.39 9.81 3.30
N MET A 188 -8.77 8.56 3.09
CA MET A 188 -9.73 8.14 2.07
C MET A 188 -11.17 8.12 2.57
N ARG A 189 -11.43 8.25 3.87
CA ARG A 189 -12.81 8.37 4.37
C ARG A 189 -13.42 9.68 3.92
N ARG A 190 -14.64 9.61 3.39
CA ARG A 190 -15.47 10.80 3.17
C ARG A 190 -15.82 11.37 4.53
N VAL A 191 -15.53 12.66 4.72
CA VAL A 191 -16.13 13.42 5.82
C VAL A 191 -17.61 13.47 5.49
N GLU A 192 -18.45 12.81 6.30
CA GLU A 192 -19.87 13.08 6.28
C GLU A 192 -20.00 14.55 6.70
N THR A 193 -20.13 15.45 5.72
CA THR A 193 -20.61 16.80 5.99
C THR A 193 -21.95 16.60 6.63
N ALA A 194 -22.01 16.77 7.95
CA ALA A 194 -23.25 16.83 8.68
C ALA A 194 -24.09 17.90 7.98
N SER A 195 -25.06 17.47 7.18
CA SER A 195 -26.12 18.32 6.69
C SER A 195 -26.78 18.84 7.95
N THR A 196 -26.40 20.04 8.36
CA THR A 196 -27.15 20.84 9.32
C THR A 196 -28.48 21.11 8.63
N SER A 197 -29.43 20.20 8.81
CA SER A 197 -30.83 20.44 8.51
C SER A 197 -31.28 21.51 9.49
N VAL A 198 -31.07 22.77 9.11
CA VAL A 198 -31.85 23.88 9.62
C VAL A 198 -33.17 23.82 8.86
N SER A 199 -34.19 23.25 9.48
CA SER A 199 -35.61 23.54 9.27
C SER A 199 -36.40 22.98 10.44
#